data_AF-A0A7M2XKG1-F1
#
_entry.id   AF-A0A7M2XKG1-F1
#
_cell.length_a   1.000
_cell.length_b   1.000
_cell.length_c   1.000
_cell.angle_alpha   90.00
_cell.angle_beta   90.00
_cell.angle_gamma   90.00
#
_symmetry.space_group_name_H-M   'P 1'
#
loop_
_entity.id
_entity.type
_entity.pdbx_description
1 polymer ?
#
loop_
_entity_poly.entity_id
_entity_poly.type
_entity_poly.pdbx_seq_one_letter_code
_entity_poly.pdbx_strand_id
1 'polypeptide(L)'
;MAQHSHPAVAASGRWIDTDGIRYPSGDTHAWTPGTNQTLCGVPLSRARLDRFPHVPWSDALYLAELGEHGVVPCRRCTAATRNDRPRWTRKNPRP
;
A
#
# COMPACT_ATOMS: atom_id res chain seq x y z
N MET A 1 6.92 -18.06 -13.16
CA MET A 1 5.72 -17.20 -13.19
C MET A 1 5.84 -16.23 -12.04
N ALA A 2 6.09 -14.94 -12.30
CA ALA A 2 6.08 -13.95 -11.23
C ALA A 2 4.62 -13.80 -10.78
N GLN A 3 4.29 -14.33 -9.61
CA GLN A 3 3.01 -14.07 -8.98
C GLN A 3 2.89 -12.55 -8.86
N HIS A 4 1.84 -11.96 -9.44
CA HIS A 4 1.53 -10.55 -9.26
C HIS A 4 1.37 -10.33 -7.76
N SER A 5 2.44 -9.90 -7.11
CA SER A 5 2.47 -9.70 -5.67
C SER A 5 1.71 -8.40 -5.45
N HIS A 6 0.52 -8.48 -4.86
CA HIS A 6 -0.22 -7.27 -4.49
C HIS A 6 0.71 -6.36 -3.69
N PRO A 7 0.76 -5.05 -3.99
CA PRO A 7 1.64 -4.15 -3.29
C PRO A 7 1.28 -4.13 -1.80
N ALA A 8 2.30 -4.24 -0.97
CA ALA A 8 2.24 -4.06 0.47
C ALA A 8 2.66 -2.63 0.83
N VAL A 9 2.75 -2.36 2.13
CA VAL A 9 3.05 -1.03 2.66
C VAL A 9 4.50 -0.93 3.15
N ALA A 10 5.14 0.19 2.83
CA ALA A 10 6.31 0.69 3.54
C ALA A 10 6.00 2.09 4.10
N ALA A 11 6.28 2.34 5.37
CA ALA A 11 5.88 3.60 6.02
C ALA A 11 6.95 4.16 6.95
N SER A 12 6.94 5.49 7.16
CA SER A 12 7.90 6.18 8.02
C SER A 12 7.62 6.02 9.52
N GLY A 13 6.43 5.56 9.88
CA GLY A 13 6.01 5.35 11.26
C GLY A 13 5.18 4.09 11.43
N ARG A 14 4.90 3.77 12.69
CA ARG A 14 4.04 2.64 13.07
C ARG A 14 3.25 2.91 14.34
N TRP A 15 2.14 2.22 14.49
CA TRP A 15 1.40 2.07 15.73
C TRP A 15 1.12 0.59 16.00
N ILE A 16 0.68 0.27 17.21
CA ILE A 16 0.38 -1.09 17.66
C ILE A 16 -1.09 -1.13 18.06
N ASP A 17 -1.85 -2.08 17.51
CA ASP A 17 -3.26 -2.26 17.87
C ASP A 17 -3.45 -3.02 19.19
N THR A 18 -4.71 -3.26 19.56
CA THR A 18 -5.08 -3.98 20.78
C THR A 18 -4.61 -5.43 20.82
N ASP A 19 -4.40 -6.05 19.66
CA ASP A 19 -3.92 -7.42 19.50
C ASP A 19 -2.39 -7.49 19.42
N GLY A 20 -1.70 -6.34 19.55
CA GLY A 20 -0.24 -6.26 19.49
C GLY A 20 0.32 -6.23 18.06
N ILE A 21 -0.52 -6.08 17.05
CA ILE A 21 -0.10 -6.07 15.64
C ILE A 21 0.38 -4.69 15.24
N ARG A 22 1.52 -4.63 14.53
CA ARG A 22 2.10 -3.37 14.02
C ARG A 22 1.43 -2.95 12.72
N TYR A 23 0.95 -1.72 12.68
CA TYR A 23 0.33 -1.09 11.52
C TYR A 23 1.07 0.18 11.11
N PRO A 24 0.98 0.59 9.83
CA PRO A 24 1.68 1.76 9.31
C PRO A 24 1.08 3.07 9.84
N SER A 25 1.93 4.11 9.89
CA SER A 25 1.53 5.51 10.09
C SER A 25 2.52 6.44 9.39
N GLY A 26 2.18 7.72 9.28
CA GLY A 26 3.02 8.72 8.62
C GLY A 26 3.07 8.54 7.10
N ASP A 27 4.18 8.97 6.50
CA ASP A 27 4.40 8.89 5.06
C ASP A 27 4.42 7.43 4.61
N THR A 28 3.45 7.07 3.78
CA THR A 28 3.12 5.68 3.46
C THR A 28 3.23 5.46 1.95
N HIS A 29 3.98 4.43 1.56
CA HIS A 29 4.30 4.11 0.17
C HIS A 29 3.91 2.68 -0.18
N ALA A 30 3.45 2.50 -1.43
CA ALA A 30 3.28 1.17 -2.00
C ALA A 30 4.65 0.55 -2.26
N TRP A 31 4.79 -0.74 -1.93
CA TRP A 31 6.03 -1.49 -2.04
C TRP A 31 5.73 -2.93 -2.46
N THR A 32 6.49 -3.47 -3.42
CA THR A 32 6.40 -4.90 -3.77
C THR A 32 7.27 -5.71 -2.82
N PRO A 33 6.71 -6.65 -2.02
CA PRO A 33 7.49 -7.49 -1.12
C PRO A 33 8.68 -8.16 -1.82
N GLY A 34 9.84 -8.16 -1.15
CA GLY A 34 11.09 -8.68 -1.72
C GLY A 34 11.93 -7.65 -2.49
N THR A 35 11.41 -6.44 -2.77
CA THR A 35 12.20 -5.35 -3.35
C THR A 35 12.79 -4.43 -2.27
N ASN A 36 13.84 -3.66 -2.60
CA ASN A 36 14.47 -2.71 -1.67
C ASN A 36 14.04 -1.25 -1.91
N GLN A 37 13.02 -1.02 -2.73
CA GLN A 37 12.51 0.30 -3.12
C GLN A 37 11.00 0.29 -3.24
N THR A 38 10.36 1.41 -2.92
CA THR A 38 8.92 1.63 -3.12
C THR A 38 8.59 1.70 -4.62
N LEU A 39 7.31 1.55 -4.97
CA LEU A 39 6.85 1.68 -6.35
C LEU A 39 7.15 3.06 -6.96
N CYS A 40 7.23 4.12 -6.14
CA CYS A 40 7.59 5.45 -6.61
C CYS A 40 9.11 5.71 -6.62
N GLY A 41 9.94 4.69 -6.40
CA GLY A 41 11.40 4.76 -6.51
C GLY A 41 12.15 5.21 -5.25
N VAL A 42 11.46 5.39 -4.11
CA VAL A 42 12.12 5.73 -2.84
C VAL A 42 12.81 4.48 -2.27
N PRO A 43 14.14 4.49 -2.00
CA PRO A 43 14.84 3.36 -1.38
C PRO A 43 14.48 3.23 0.10
N LEU A 44 14.13 2.02 0.55
CA LEU A 44 13.57 1.79 1.89
C LEU A 44 14.54 2.18 3.02
N SER A 45 15.79 1.73 2.94
CA SER A 45 16.80 1.98 3.98
C SER A 45 17.17 3.46 4.09
N ARG A 46 17.37 4.12 2.94
CA ARG A 46 17.74 5.55 2.88
C ARG A 46 16.63 6.45 3.43
N ALA A 47 15.37 6.08 3.17
CA ALA A 47 14.20 6.80 3.67
C ALA A 47 13.72 6.32 5.05
N ARG A 48 14.41 5.35 5.67
CA ARG A 48 14.06 4.77 6.98
C ARG A 48 12.60 4.30 7.06
N LEU A 49 12.12 3.65 5.99
CA LEU A 49 10.77 3.11 5.94
C LEU A 49 10.74 1.69 6.55
N ASP A 50 9.84 1.50 7.51
CA ASP A 50 9.48 0.19 8.04
C ASP A 50 8.61 -0.56 7.00
N ARG A 51 8.75 -1.90 6.96
CA ARG A 51 8.03 -2.77 6.03
C ARG A 51 6.85 -3.43 6.73
N PHE A 52 5.69 -3.41 6.08
CA PHE A 52 4.46 -4.04 6.56
C PHE A 52 3.94 -5.02 5.50
N PRO A 53 4.57 -6.19 5.35
CA PRO A 53 4.21 -7.16 4.30
C PRO A 53 2.81 -7.75 4.50
N HIS A 54 2.27 -7.71 5.72
CA HIS A 54 0.92 -8.16 6.06
C HIS A 54 -0.16 -7.10 5.85
N VAL A 55 0.22 -5.86 5.53
CA VAL A 55 -0.73 -4.77 5.27
C VAL A 55 -0.78 -4.50 3.77
N PRO A 56 -1.89 -4.87 3.11
CA PRO A 56 -2.12 -4.52 1.71
C PRO A 56 -2.13 -3.01 1.51
N TRP A 57 -1.67 -2.55 0.34
CA TRP A 57 -1.73 -1.13 -0.01
C TRP A 57 -3.18 -0.59 -0.03
N SER A 58 -4.17 -1.41 -0.40
CA SER A 58 -5.59 -1.04 -0.33
C SER A 58 -6.03 -0.63 1.07
N ASP A 59 -5.51 -1.30 2.09
CA ASP A 59 -5.92 -1.11 3.47
C ASP A 59 -5.32 0.17 4.03
N ALA A 60 -4.07 0.50 3.64
CA ALA A 60 -3.50 1.81 3.95
C ALA A 60 -4.25 2.97 3.28
N LEU A 61 -4.78 2.79 2.06
CA LEU A 61 -5.64 3.78 1.42
C LEU A 61 -6.96 3.95 2.20
N TYR A 62 -7.56 2.84 2.65
CA TYR A 62 -8.77 2.87 3.47
C TYR A 62 -8.54 3.56 4.83
N LEU A 63 -7.46 3.25 5.54
CA LEU A 63 -7.09 3.92 6.80
C LEU A 63 -6.89 5.43 6.63
N ALA A 64 -6.29 5.85 5.51
CA ALA A 64 -6.14 7.25 5.19
C ALA A 64 -7.47 7.94 4.87
N GLU A 65 -8.41 7.25 4.22
CA GLU A 65 -9.76 7.76 3.97
C GLU A 65 -10.56 7.96 5.28
N LEU A 66 -10.34 7.11 6.28
CA LEU A 66 -10.91 7.28 7.62
C LEU A 66 -10.23 8.39 8.44
N GLY A 67 -9.03 8.83 8.04
CA GLY A 67 -8.24 9.81 8.79
C GLY A 67 -7.63 9.25 10.08
N GLU A 68 -7.54 7.94 10.21
CA GLU A 68 -7.06 7.26 11.42
C GLU A 68 -5.54 7.08 11.41
N HIS A 69 -4.95 7.11 12.61
CA HIS A 69 -3.54 6.76 12.86
C HIS A 69 -2.48 7.50 12.01
N GLY A 70 -2.86 8.63 11.40
CA GLY A 70 -1.94 9.52 10.68
C GLY A 70 -1.34 8.92 9.41
N VAL A 71 -2.04 8.02 8.73
CA VAL A 71 -1.57 7.44 7.46
C VAL A 71 -1.64 8.48 6.34
N VAL A 72 -0.50 8.77 5.69
CA VAL A 72 -0.38 9.74 4.59
C VAL A 72 0.12 9.02 3.32
N PRO A 73 -0.79 8.56 2.43
CA PRO A 73 -0.40 7.84 1.23
C PRO A 73 0.33 8.72 0.21
N CYS A 74 1.44 8.22 -0.31
CA CYS A 74 2.19 8.87 -1.38
C CYS A 74 1.35 8.95 -2.66
N ARG A 75 1.09 10.18 -3.15
CA ARG A 75 0.28 10.44 -4.34
C ARG A 75 0.76 9.70 -5.59
N ARG A 76 2.08 9.52 -5.76
CA ARG A 76 2.65 8.77 -6.90
C ARG A 76 2.32 7.28 -6.83
N CYS A 77 2.46 6.68 -5.64
CA CYS A 77 2.07 5.29 -5.40
C CYS A 77 0.57 5.10 -5.61
N THR A 78 -0.27 5.98 -5.05
CA THR A 78 -1.73 5.93 -5.24
C THR A 78 -2.11 6.02 -6.72
N ALA A 79 -1.47 6.91 -7.48
CA ALA A 79 -1.71 7.03 -8.92
C ALA A 79 -1.30 5.76 -9.70
N ALA A 80 -0.14 5.18 -9.36
CA ALA A 80 0.36 3.96 -10.00
C ALA A 80 -0.55 2.74 -9.74
N THR A 81 -1.15 2.64 -8.56
CA THR A 81 -2.01 1.50 -8.17
C THR A 81 -3.49 1.71 -8.48
N ARG A 82 -3.91 2.87 -9.00
CA ARG A 82 -5.33 3.14 -9.33
C ARG A 82 -5.89 2.22 -10.42
N ASN A 83 -5.04 1.71 -11.30
CA ASN A 83 -5.44 0.82 -12.39
C ASN A 83 -5.67 -0.64 -11.97
N ASP A 84 -5.30 -1.03 -10.75
CA ASP A 84 -5.56 -2.38 -10.21
C ASP A 84 -7.01 -2.53 -9.70
N ARG A 85 -7.83 -1.47 -9.74
CA ARG A 85 -9.27 -1.61 -9.51
C ARG A 85 -9.90 -2.39 -10.68
N PRO A 86 -10.80 -3.36 -10.43
CA PRO A 86 -11.45 -4.08 -11.52
C PRO A 86 -12.12 -3.09 -12.47
N ARG A 87 -11.58 -3.00 -13.69
CA ARG A 87 -12.15 -2.19 -14.76
C ARG A 87 -13.53 -2.76 -15.05
N TRP A 88 -14.57 -1.93 -14.98
CA TRP A 88 -15.91 -2.36 -15.35
C TRP A 88 -15.87 -2.96 -16.76
N THR A 89 -16.12 -4.26 -16.84
CA THR A 89 -16.08 -5.00 -18.09
C THR A 89 -17.53 -5.23 -18.50
N ARG A 90 -17.97 -4.65 -19.63
CA ARG A 90 -19.24 -5.05 -20.26
C ARG A 90 -19.12 -6.50 -20.68
N LYS A 91 -19.57 -7.43 -19.84
CA LYS A 91 -20.02 -8.72 -20.32
C LYS A 91 -21.34 -8.46 -21.02
N ASN A 92 -21.33 -8.36 -22.36
CA ASN A 92 -22.55 -8.39 -23.16
C ASN A 92 -23.36 -9.61 -22.74
N PRO A 93 -24.50 -9.48 -22.03
CA PRO A 93 -25.47 -10.56 -22.00
C PRO A 93 -26.18 -10.43 -23.34
N ARG A 94 -25.86 -11.29 -24.31
CA ARG A 94 -26.73 -11.36 -25.49
C ARG A 94 -28.14 -11.81 -25.03
N PRO A 95 -29.20 -11.32 -25.70
CA PRO A 95 -30.58 -11.71 -25.42
C PRO A 95 -30.83 -13.21 -25.53
#